data_AF-A0A958Q555-F1
#
_entry.id   AF-A0A958Q555-F1
#
_cell.length_a   1.000
_cell.length_b   1.000
_cell.length_c   1.000
_cell.angle_alpha   90.00
_cell.angle_beta   90.00
_cell.angle_gamma   90.00
#
_symmetry.space_group_name_H-M   'P 1'
#
loop_
_entity.id
_entity.type
_entity.pdbx_description
1 polymer ?
#
loop_
_entity_poly.entity_id
_entity_poly.type
_entity_poly.pdbx_seq_one_letter_code
_entity_poly.pdbx_strand_id
1 'polypeptide(L)'
;MCILLGLLLAFSRHALHDIPFAAHSQAFRWEVELIVKAQAKGKPATLSVYNPSVRNAFQILDRSFSSKGFAISSARIDNRSTIDFYRKDPINGEQLFSIRYQMVRDLQKSVHPIASTSSHAFSRLEREKLE
;
A
#
# COMPACT_ATOMS: atom_id res chain seq x y z
N MET A 1 11.63 7.90 -47.06
CA MET A 1 10.29 7.91 -46.45
C MET A 1 10.12 6.87 -45.33
N CYS A 2 10.63 5.63 -45.48
CA CYS A 2 10.49 4.59 -44.45
C CYS A 2 11.21 4.88 -43.12
N ILE A 3 12.31 5.65 -43.14
CA ILE A 3 13.07 6.03 -41.94
C ILE A 3 12.24 6.91 -41.00
N LEU A 4 11.48 7.86 -41.58
CA LEU A 4 10.57 8.74 -40.83
C LEU A 4 9.41 7.94 -40.21
N LEU A 5 8.88 6.96 -40.94
CA LEU A 5 7.83 6.09 -40.42
C LEU A 5 8.35 5.21 -39.27
N GLY A 6 9.57 4.68 -39.38
CA GLY A 6 10.22 3.91 -38.32
C GLY A 6 10.47 4.74 -37.05
N LEU A 7 10.91 5.99 -37.20
CA LEU A 7 11.07 6.93 -36.07
C LEU A 7 9.73 7.27 -35.44
N LEU A 8 8.67 7.45 -36.23
CA LEU A 8 7.33 7.74 -35.73
C LEU A 8 6.76 6.56 -34.93
N LEU A 9 6.94 5.33 -35.41
CA LEU A 9 6.55 4.12 -34.67
C LEU A 9 7.36 3.91 -33.40
N ALA A 10 8.67 4.23 -33.44
CA ALA A 10 9.51 4.17 -32.26
C ALA A 10 9.03 5.18 -31.19
N PHE A 11 8.74 6.41 -31.60
CA PHE A 11 8.19 7.45 -30.71
C PHE A 11 6.82 7.08 -30.17
N SER A 12 5.92 6.55 -31.00
CA SER A 12 4.59 6.14 -30.55
C SER A 12 4.69 5.00 -29.53
N ARG A 13 5.60 4.04 -29.75
CA ARG A 13 5.83 2.95 -28.80
C ARG A 13 6.39 3.44 -27.46
N HIS A 14 7.27 4.44 -27.48
CA HIS A 14 7.77 5.07 -26.27
C HIS A 14 6.69 5.87 -25.54
N ALA A 15 5.90 6.67 -26.27
CA ALA A 15 4.87 7.52 -25.70
C ALA A 15 3.64 6.75 -25.18
N LEU A 16 3.30 5.60 -25.79
CA LEU A 16 2.09 4.84 -25.44
C LEU A 16 2.32 3.68 -24.48
N HIS A 17 3.54 3.15 -24.40
CA HIS A 17 3.85 1.94 -23.63
C HIS A 17 4.95 2.13 -22.57
N ASP A 18 5.41 3.36 -22.34
CA ASP A 18 6.41 3.72 -21.32
C ASP A 18 7.70 2.87 -21.38
N ILE A 19 8.05 2.35 -22.55
CA ILE A 19 9.28 1.59 -22.75
C ILE A 19 10.42 2.60 -22.94
N PRO A 20 11.38 2.73 -21.99
CA PRO A 20 12.46 3.69 -22.14
C PRO A 20 13.39 3.30 -23.29
N PHE A 21 13.81 4.28 -24.08
CA PHE A 21 14.79 4.09 -25.16
C PHE A 21 16.19 3.70 -24.66
N ALA A 22 16.48 3.93 -23.38
CA ALA A 22 17.74 3.58 -22.73
C ALA A 22 17.50 2.67 -21.52
N ALA A 23 18.26 1.57 -21.43
CA ALA A 23 18.15 0.56 -20.36
C ALA A 23 18.60 1.03 -18.96
N HIS A 24 18.91 2.32 -18.78
CA HIS A 24 19.60 2.83 -17.59
C HIS A 24 18.74 3.67 -16.63
N SER A 25 17.41 3.56 -16.70
CA SER A 25 16.60 4.05 -15.59
C SER A 25 16.79 3.10 -14.40
N GLN A 26 17.70 3.44 -13.48
CA GLN A 26 17.78 2.81 -12.17
C GLN A 26 16.46 3.09 -11.44
N ALA A 27 15.48 2.20 -11.63
CA ALA A 27 14.22 2.26 -10.94
C ALA A 27 14.50 1.89 -9.47
N PHE A 28 14.51 2.89 -8.58
CA PHE A 28 14.66 2.67 -7.15
C PHE A 28 13.44 1.88 -6.65
N ARG A 29 13.66 0.59 -6.38
CA ARG A 29 12.69 -0.30 -5.76
C ARG A 29 12.83 -0.20 -4.24
N TRP A 30 11.71 0.04 -3.58
CA TRP A 30 11.60 0.09 -2.14
C TRP A 30 10.77 -1.10 -1.66
N GLU A 31 11.19 -1.68 -0.54
CA GLU A 31 10.41 -2.68 0.18
C GLU A 31 10.12 -2.14 1.58
N VAL A 32 8.85 -2.14 1.97
CA VAL A 32 8.40 -1.67 3.27
C VAL A 32 7.56 -2.77 3.90
N GLU A 33 7.96 -3.19 5.10
CA GLU A 33 7.25 -4.19 5.89
C GLU A 33 6.73 -3.57 7.18
N LEU A 34 5.43 -3.74 7.42
CA LEU A 34 4.77 -3.39 8.67
C LEU A 34 4.49 -4.68 9.43
N ILE A 35 5.06 -4.80 10.63
CA ILE A 35 4.83 -5.92 11.54
C ILE A 35 4.16 -5.40 12.80
N VAL A 36 2.98 -5.90 13.11
CA VAL A 36 2.22 -5.57 14.31
C VAL A 36 2.05 -6.81 15.16
N LYS A 37 2.46 -6.71 16.43
CA LYS A 37 2.21 -7.72 17.46
C LYS A 37 1.10 -7.25 18.38
N ALA A 38 0.10 -8.09 18.60
CA ALA A 38 -0.99 -7.82 19.52
C ALA A 38 -1.19 -9.02 20.47
N GLN A 39 -1.63 -8.73 21.69
CA GLN A 39 -2.01 -9.77 22.66
C GLN A 39 -3.53 -9.77 22.80
N ALA A 40 -4.17 -10.87 22.40
CA ALA A 40 -5.61 -11.02 22.56
C ALA A 40 -5.99 -11.67 23.89
N LYS A 41 -7.07 -11.17 24.50
CA LYS A 41 -7.71 -11.71 25.70
C LYS A 41 -9.21 -11.87 25.44
N GLY A 42 -9.62 -13.06 25.02
CA GLY A 42 -11.01 -13.46 24.79
C GLY A 42 -11.60 -13.04 23.44
N LYS A 43 -11.10 -11.96 22.82
CA LYS A 43 -11.51 -11.53 21.47
C LYS A 43 -10.29 -11.26 20.59
N PRO A 44 -10.33 -11.62 19.29
CA PRO A 44 -9.22 -11.36 18.37
C PRO A 44 -9.01 -9.86 18.16
N ALA A 45 -7.76 -9.43 17.98
CA ALA A 45 -7.47 -8.08 17.54
C ALA A 45 -7.82 -7.93 16.06
N THR A 46 -8.31 -6.75 15.69
CA THR A 46 -8.54 -6.37 14.29
C THR A 46 -7.53 -5.29 13.94
N LEU A 47 -6.80 -5.48 12.84
CA LEU A 47 -5.86 -4.48 12.33
C LEU A 47 -6.41 -3.90 11.03
N SER A 48 -6.60 -2.58 11.00
CA SER A 48 -6.94 -1.84 9.78
C SER A 48 -5.77 -0.96 9.37
N VAL A 49 -5.31 -1.11 8.13
CA VAL A 49 -4.17 -0.35 7.59
C VAL A 49 -4.60 0.40 6.35
N TYR A 50 -4.31 1.71 6.31
CA TYR A 50 -4.47 2.49 5.09
C TYR A 50 -3.52 1.97 4.03
N ASN A 51 -4.10 1.55 2.91
CA ASN A 51 -3.37 1.13 1.74
C ASN A 51 -2.82 2.38 1.03
N PRO A 52 -1.50 2.52 0.88
CA PRO A 52 -0.92 3.64 0.17
C PRO A 52 -1.45 3.66 -1.27
N SER A 53 -2.35 4.60 -1.57
CA SER A 53 -2.97 4.67 -2.90
C SER A 53 -1.98 5.14 -3.96
N VAL A 54 -2.26 4.78 -5.23
CA VAL A 54 -1.53 5.19 -6.45
C VAL A 54 -1.32 6.70 -6.56
N ARG A 55 -2.00 7.54 -5.77
CA ARG A 55 -1.81 9.00 -5.72
C ARG A 55 -0.44 9.42 -5.17
N ASN A 56 0.24 8.58 -4.40
CA ASN A 56 1.60 8.83 -3.99
C ASN A 56 2.52 8.63 -5.20
N ALA A 57 3.68 9.29 -5.28
CA ALA A 57 4.64 9.12 -6.38
C ALA A 57 5.33 7.73 -6.40
N PHE A 58 4.61 6.70 -5.97
CA PHE A 58 5.03 5.32 -5.84
C PHE A 58 3.95 4.43 -6.46
N GLN A 59 4.36 3.61 -7.42
CA GLN A 59 3.57 2.51 -7.93
C GLN A 59 3.85 1.26 -7.07
N ILE A 60 2.79 0.63 -6.58
CA ILE A 60 2.91 -0.64 -5.87
C ILE A 60 3.07 -1.75 -6.90
N LEU A 61 4.18 -2.49 -6.80
CA LEU A 61 4.50 -3.63 -7.66
C LEU A 61 3.92 -4.92 -7.10
N ASP A 62 4.08 -5.13 -5.80
CA ASP A 62 3.61 -6.32 -5.12
C ASP A 62 3.13 -6.01 -3.70
N ARG A 63 2.19 -6.83 -3.23
CA ARG A 63 1.65 -6.80 -1.87
C ARG A 63 1.52 -8.21 -1.35
N SER A 64 2.19 -8.49 -0.25
CA SER A 64 2.04 -9.76 0.46
C SER A 64 1.61 -9.55 1.90
N PHE A 65 0.86 -10.52 2.40
CA PHE A 65 0.26 -10.51 3.72
C PHE A 65 0.58 -11.81 4.41
N SER A 66 1.04 -11.74 5.65
CA SER A 66 1.31 -12.91 6.48
C SER A 66 0.68 -12.71 7.85
N SER A 67 -0.43 -13.41 8.08
CA SER A 67 -1.07 -13.49 9.39
C SER A 67 -1.81 -14.82 9.51
N LYS A 68 -1.21 -15.76 10.24
CA LYS A 68 -1.68 -17.15 10.30
C LYS A 68 -3.09 -17.22 10.88
N GLY A 69 -4.07 -17.63 10.08
CA GLY A 69 -5.47 -17.83 10.46
C GLY A 69 -6.33 -16.56 10.48
N PHE A 70 -5.83 -15.44 9.95
CA PHE A 70 -6.63 -14.23 9.75
C PHE A 70 -7.11 -14.17 8.31
N ALA A 71 -8.37 -13.78 8.14
CA ALA A 71 -8.90 -13.39 6.84
C ALA A 71 -8.53 -11.94 6.55
N ILE A 72 -8.36 -11.63 5.27
CA ILE A 72 -7.99 -10.30 4.80
C ILE A 72 -9.15 -9.78 3.96
N SER A 73 -9.55 -8.54 4.22
CA SER A 73 -10.50 -7.82 3.37
C SER A 73 -9.95 -6.46 2.99
N SER A 74 -10.44 -5.91 1.89
CA SER A 74 -10.14 -4.55 1.47
C SER A 74 -11.42 -3.74 1.46
N ALA A 75 -11.41 -2.59 2.13
CA ALA A 75 -12.52 -1.66 2.16
C ALA A 75 -12.10 -0.29 1.64
N ARG A 76 -13.07 0.59 1.41
CA ARG A 76 -12.83 1.99 1.08
C ARG A 76 -13.50 2.85 2.13
N ILE A 77 -12.69 3.56 2.91
CA ILE A 77 -13.14 4.47 3.97
C ILE A 77 -12.67 5.86 3.57
N ASP A 78 -13.57 6.84 3.52
CA ASP A 78 -13.26 8.24 3.18
C ASP A 78 -12.42 8.40 1.90
N ASN A 79 -12.78 7.63 0.87
CA ASN A 79 -12.11 7.59 -0.43
C ASN A 79 -10.66 7.05 -0.42
N ARG A 80 -10.20 6.50 0.72
CA ARG A 80 -8.92 5.81 0.89
C ARG A 80 -9.16 4.31 0.94
N SER A 81 -8.28 3.53 0.32
CA SER A 81 -8.34 2.06 0.44
C SER A 81 -7.75 1.66 1.79
N THR A 82 -8.42 0.75 2.49
CA THR A 82 -7.94 0.12 3.71
C THR A 82 -7.83 -1.38 3.51
N ILE A 83 -6.95 -2.01 4.28
CA ILE A 83 -6.78 -3.46 4.36
C ILE A 83 -7.03 -3.85 5.80
N ASP A 84 -7.99 -4.76 5.99
CA ASP A 84 -8.46 -5.18 7.30
C ASP A 84 -8.14 -6.66 7.52
N PHE A 85 -7.47 -6.94 8.64
CA PHE A 85 -7.19 -8.27 9.15
C PHE A 85 -8.24 -8.61 10.20
N TYR A 86 -8.99 -9.67 9.95
CA TYR A 86 -10.06 -10.08 10.86
C TYR A 86 -10.07 -11.59 11.06
N ARG A 87 -10.53 -11.98 12.24
CA ARG A 87 -10.82 -13.37 12.62
C ARG A 87 -12.11 -13.36 13.43
N LYS A 88 -12.95 -14.37 13.23
CA LYS A 88 -14.21 -14.52 13.99
C LYS A 88 -14.01 -15.33 15.28
N ASP A 89 -13.08 -16.29 15.27
CA ASP A 89 -12.87 -17.17 16.40
C ASP A 89 -12.20 -16.47 17.59
N PRO A 90 -12.70 -16.68 18.82
CA PRO A 90 -12.03 -16.27 20.04
C PRO A 90 -10.62 -16.86 20.10
N ILE A 91 -9.65 -16.04 20.49
CA ILE A 91 -8.28 -16.51 20.69
C ILE A 91 -7.65 -15.74 21.84
N ASN A 92 -6.87 -16.47 22.62
CA ASN A 92 -5.97 -15.93 23.63
C ASN A 92 -4.54 -16.11 23.13
N GLY A 93 -3.68 -15.14 23.40
CA GLY A 93 -2.27 -15.22 23.04
C GLY A 93 -1.81 -14.18 22.03
N GLU A 94 -0.57 -14.35 21.58
CA GLU A 94 0.09 -13.44 20.66
C GLU A 94 -0.50 -13.58 19.24
N GLN A 95 -0.69 -12.45 18.59
CA GLN A 95 -1.14 -12.31 17.21
C GLN A 95 -0.14 -11.49 16.45
N LEU A 96 0.28 -12.00 15.29
CA LEU A 96 1.23 -11.34 14.41
C LEU A 96 0.53 -10.99 13.10
N PHE A 97 0.60 -9.72 12.74
CA PHE A 97 0.15 -9.20 11.46
C PHE A 97 1.37 -8.68 10.71
N SER A 98 1.65 -9.22 9.52
CA SER A 98 2.68 -8.70 8.61
C SER A 98 2.05 -8.28 7.30
N ILE A 99 2.43 -7.09 6.85
CA ILE A 99 2.10 -6.54 5.53
C ILE A 99 3.40 -6.08 4.90
N ARG A 100 3.65 -6.51 3.67
CA ARG A 100 4.82 -6.10 2.91
C ARG A 100 4.39 -5.49 1.58
N TYR A 101 4.97 -4.34 1.29
CA TYR A 101 4.79 -3.61 0.04
C TYR A 101 6.11 -3.54 -0.70
N GLN A 102 6.09 -3.91 -1.97
CA GLN A 102 7.16 -3.57 -2.90
C GLN A 102 6.66 -2.44 -3.80
N MET A 103 7.43 -1.36 -3.89
CA MET A 103 7.04 -0.17 -4.64
C MET A 103 8.20 0.39 -5.45
N VAL A 104 7.87 1.04 -6.56
CA VAL A 104 8.82 1.79 -7.38
C VAL A 104 8.38 3.24 -7.42
N ARG A 105 9.34 4.17 -7.36
CA ARG A 105 9.02 5.59 -7.52
C ARG A 105 8.57 5.85 -8.95
N ASP A 106 7.36 6.37 -9.11
CA ASP A 106 6.88 6.92 -10.38
C ASP A 106 7.47 8.33 -10.54
N LEU A 107 8.44 8.46 -11.45
CA LEU A 107 9.15 9.72 -11.69
C LEU A 107 8.31 10.76 -12.45
N GLN A 108 7.21 10.36 -13.08
CA GLN A 108 6.31 11.28 -13.80
C GLN A 108 5.25 11.90 -12.89
N LYS A 109 5.11 11.42 -11.65
CA LYS A 109 4.09 11.87 -10.71
C LYS A 109 4.65 12.85 -9.68
N SER A 110 4.10 14.06 -9.65
CA SER A 110 4.45 15.06 -8.63
C SER A 110 4.04 14.58 -7.24
N VAL A 111 4.98 14.57 -6.30
CA VAL A 111 4.70 14.33 -4.88
C VAL A 111 3.94 15.54 -4.34
N HIS A 112 2.65 15.40 -4.09
CA HIS A 112 1.95 16.36 -3.24
C HIS A 112 2.21 15.96 -1.78
N PRO A 113 2.70 16.87 -0.92
CA PRO A 113 2.89 16.57 0.49
C PRO A 113 1.54 16.18 1.08
N ILE A 114 1.48 14.97 1.64
CA ILE A 114 0.35 14.56 2.45
C ILE A 114 0.46 15.41 3.71
N ALA A 115 -0.51 16.30 3.95
CA ALA A 115 -0.58 17.01 5.23
C ALA A 115 -0.53 15.95 6.34
N SER A 116 0.50 16.01 7.18
CA SER A 116 0.68 15.09 8.28
C SER A 116 -0.43 15.33 9.31
N THR A 117 -1.59 14.70 9.12
CA THR A 117 -2.59 14.57 10.19
C THR A 117 -2.11 13.53 11.18
N SER A 118 -1.01 13.82 11.87
CA SER A 118 -0.78 13.28 13.21
C SER A 118 -1.83 13.90 14.13
N SER A 119 -2.53 13.08 14.93
CA SER A 119 -3.14 13.42 16.24
C SER A 119 -4.62 13.03 16.46
N HIS A 120 -5.44 12.73 15.44
CA HIS A 120 -6.90 12.52 15.69
C HIS A 120 -7.43 11.08 15.68
N ALA A 121 -6.68 10.09 15.18
CA ALA A 121 -7.17 8.70 15.15
C ALA A 121 -7.02 7.97 16.50
N PHE A 122 -5.99 8.29 17.28
CA PHE A 122 -5.75 7.64 18.58
C PHE A 122 -6.68 8.15 19.69
N SER A 123 -7.14 9.39 19.62
CA SER A 123 -7.98 10.02 20.65
C SER A 123 -9.46 9.62 20.59
N ARG A 124 -9.90 8.95 19.52
CA ARG A 124 -11.28 8.44 19.41
C ARG A 124 -11.46 7.06 20.04
N LEU A 125 -10.43 6.22 20.01
CA LEU A 125 -10.47 4.86 20.58
C LEU A 125 -10.37 4.84 22.11
N GLU A 126 -9.79 5.88 22.74
CA GLU A 126 -9.76 5.97 24.21
C GLU A 126 -11.08 6.47 24.83
N ARG A 127 -11.90 7.24 24.09
CA ARG A 127 -13.16 7.75 24.63
C ARG A 127 -14.30 6.72 24.64
N GLU A 128 -14.24 5.70 23.77
CA GLU A 128 -15.29 4.67 23.70
C GLU A 128 -15.12 3.55 24.74
N LYS A 129 -14.10 3.64 25.61
CA LYS A 129 -13.88 2.72 26.75
C LYS A 129 -14.31 3.30 28.11
N LEU A 130 -14.88 4.50 28.14
CA LEU A 130 -15.21 5.23 29.36
C LEU A 130 -16.70 5.54 29.52
N GLU A 131 -17.57 4.95 28.69
CA GLU A 131 -19.03 4.97 28.87
C GLU A 131 -19.57 3.55 29.12
#